data_AF-A0A8C2MSQ9-F1
#
_entry.id   AF-A0A8C2MSQ9-F1
#
_cell.length_a   1.000
_cell.length_b   1.000
_cell.length_c   1.000
_cell.angle_alpha   90.00
_cell.angle_beta   90.00
_cell.angle_gamma   90.00
#
_symmetry.space_group_name_H-M   'P 1'
#
loop_
_entity.id
_entity.type
_entity.pdbx_description
1 polymer ?
#
loop_
_entity_poly.entity_id
_entity_poly.type
_entity_poly.pdbx_seq_one_letter_code
_entity_poly.pdbx_strand_id
1 'polypeptide(L)'
;ATDIQTQPDNLSNKKRVLLGETGKEKLPQYYKNIGLDKKCPFTGNVSIRGRILSGVVTKMKMHRTIVIHRDYLHYIQKYNRSEKLHKNMSVHLSPCFRDVQIGDIVTVGEGRPLSKTVLFNVLKVTKAAGTKKQFQKF
;
A
#
# COMPACT_ATOMS: atom_id res chain seq x y z
N ALA A 1 -23.95 12.78 -16.37
CA ALA A 1 -24.24 11.33 -16.28
C ALA A 1 -23.30 10.74 -15.25
N THR A 2 -23.82 10.29 -14.10
CA THR A 2 -23.00 9.59 -13.11
C THR A 2 -22.83 8.15 -13.60
N ASP A 3 -21.63 7.80 -14.05
CA ASP A 3 -21.29 6.42 -14.36
C ASP A 3 -21.40 5.58 -13.09
N ILE A 4 -22.51 4.83 -12.96
CA ILE A 4 -22.69 3.86 -11.90
C ILE A 4 -21.66 2.76 -12.15
N GLN A 5 -20.59 2.76 -11.36
CA GLN A 5 -19.64 1.66 -11.36
C GLN A 5 -20.37 0.45 -10.76
N THR A 6 -20.29 -0.71 -11.41
CA THR A 6 -20.77 -2.00 -10.89
C THR A 6 -19.58 -2.97 -10.85
N GLN A 7 -19.55 -3.88 -9.88
CA GLN A 7 -18.56 -4.97 -9.88
C GLN A 7 -18.88 -5.93 -11.04
N PRO A 8 -17.93 -6.27 -11.91
CA PRO A 8 -18.18 -7.17 -13.04
C PRO A 8 -18.38 -8.63 -12.61
N ASP A 9 -17.94 -9.02 -11.42
CA ASP A 9 -17.76 -10.44 -11.05
C ASP A 9 -18.69 -10.89 -9.92
N ASN A 10 -20.01 -10.72 -10.08
CA ASN A 10 -20.99 -11.40 -9.22
C ASN A 10 -21.36 -12.77 -9.81
N LEU A 11 -20.38 -13.67 -9.91
CA LEU A 11 -20.63 -15.10 -9.98
C LEU A 11 -19.82 -15.79 -8.88
N SER A 12 -20.55 -16.41 -7.97
CA SER A 12 -20.03 -17.12 -6.80
C SER A 12 -18.84 -18.03 -7.13
N ASN A 13 -17.78 -17.89 -6.32
CA ASN A 13 -16.72 -18.86 -6.09
C ASN A 13 -15.80 -19.23 -7.27
N LYS A 14 -14.61 -18.59 -7.30
CA LYS A 14 -13.33 -19.32 -7.45
C LYS A 14 -12.18 -18.50 -6.86
N LYS A 15 -11.75 -18.93 -5.67
CA LYS A 15 -10.54 -18.48 -4.97
C LYS A 15 -9.32 -18.67 -5.88
N ARG A 16 -8.72 -17.58 -6.38
CA ARG A 16 -7.33 -17.60 -6.86
C ARG A 16 -6.43 -17.13 -5.72
N VAL A 17 -6.20 -18.06 -4.80
CA VAL A 17 -5.30 -17.91 -3.66
C VAL A 17 -3.87 -18.10 -4.16
N LEU A 18 -3.00 -17.12 -3.94
CA LEU A 18 -1.56 -17.37 -3.83
C LEU A 18 -1.26 -17.42 -2.32
N LEU A 19 -1.32 -18.63 -1.74
CA LEU A 19 -0.75 -18.94 -0.44
C LEU A 19 0.31 -20.01 -0.71
N GLY A 20 1.56 -19.56 -0.83
CA GLY A 20 2.68 -20.36 -0.36
C GLY A 20 2.60 -20.37 1.16
N GLU A 21 2.63 -21.56 1.74
CA GLU A 21 2.37 -21.83 3.16
C GLU A 21 3.43 -21.19 4.07
N THR A 22 3.23 -19.95 4.48
CA THR A 22 3.82 -19.39 5.70
C THR A 22 2.88 -18.33 6.28
N GLY A 23 2.15 -18.71 7.34
CA GLY A 23 1.39 -17.79 8.18
C GLY A 23 0.14 -17.20 7.52
N LYS A 24 -1.02 -17.49 8.09
CA LYS A 24 -2.28 -16.81 7.75
C LYS A 24 -2.14 -15.33 8.05
N GLU A 25 -1.70 -14.51 7.09
CA GLU A 25 -1.86 -13.07 7.19
C GLU A 25 -3.36 -12.77 7.17
N LYS A 26 -3.87 -12.33 8.32
CA LYS A 26 -5.26 -11.99 8.54
C LYS A 26 -5.72 -11.06 7.43
N LEU A 27 -6.62 -11.52 6.56
CA LEU A 27 -7.40 -10.63 5.74
C LEU A 27 -8.10 -9.66 6.69
N PRO A 28 -7.82 -8.36 6.58
CA PRO A 28 -8.32 -7.44 7.56
C PRO A 28 -9.84 -7.36 7.52
N GLN A 29 -10.44 -7.20 8.69
CA GLN A 29 -11.86 -7.42 9.01
C GLN A 29 -12.83 -6.41 8.36
N TYR A 30 -12.35 -5.51 7.50
CA TYR A 30 -13.08 -4.38 6.93
C TYR A 30 -13.68 -4.62 5.53
N TYR A 31 -13.82 -5.87 5.08
CA TYR A 31 -14.13 -6.19 3.69
C TYR A 31 -15.59 -5.96 3.23
N LYS A 32 -16.49 -5.49 4.11
CA LYS A 32 -17.94 -5.55 3.82
C LYS A 32 -18.55 -4.32 3.14
N ASN A 33 -17.96 -3.13 3.22
CA ASN A 33 -18.60 -1.92 2.68
C ASN A 33 -17.58 -0.91 2.14
N ILE A 34 -16.85 -1.28 1.10
CA ILE A 34 -15.75 -0.45 0.61
C ILE A 34 -15.89 -0.20 -0.89
N GLY A 35 -15.98 1.09 -1.21
CA GLY A 35 -16.27 1.64 -2.53
C GLY A 35 -15.46 0.99 -3.64
N LEU A 36 -16.17 0.81 -4.75
CA LEU A 36 -15.70 0.23 -6.00
C LEU A 36 -14.38 0.90 -6.41
N ASP A 37 -13.27 0.17 -6.26
CA ASP A 37 -11.97 0.60 -6.75
C ASP A 37 -11.33 -0.51 -7.58
N LYS A 38 -11.33 -0.30 -8.90
CA LYS A 38 -10.75 -1.24 -9.87
C LYS A 38 -9.25 -1.43 -9.70
N LYS A 39 -8.58 -0.49 -9.01
CA LYS A 39 -7.13 -0.50 -8.76
C LYS A 39 -6.74 -1.24 -7.47
N CYS A 40 -7.73 -1.62 -6.65
CA CYS A 40 -7.48 -2.32 -5.39
C CYS A 40 -6.88 -3.72 -5.65
N PRO A 41 -5.81 -4.12 -4.95
CA PRO A 41 -5.21 -5.45 -5.11
C PRO A 41 -6.04 -6.60 -4.50
N PHE A 42 -7.06 -6.26 -3.72
CA PHE A 42 -7.88 -7.20 -2.95
C PHE A 42 -9.24 -7.46 -3.61
N THR A 43 -9.90 -6.40 -4.07
CA THR A 43 -11.26 -6.44 -4.64
C THR A 43 -11.27 -6.09 -6.14
N GLY A 44 -10.18 -5.54 -6.67
CA GLY A 44 -10.06 -5.15 -8.07
C GLY A 44 -9.27 -6.16 -8.89
N ASN A 45 -9.19 -5.91 -10.20
CA ASN A 45 -8.43 -6.75 -11.14
C ASN A 45 -6.99 -6.25 -11.28
N VAL A 46 -6.22 -6.25 -10.19
CA VAL A 46 -4.79 -5.89 -10.18
C VAL A 46 -3.99 -7.02 -9.55
N SER A 47 -3.10 -7.62 -10.35
CA SER A 47 -2.16 -8.63 -9.87
C SER A 47 -0.88 -7.97 -9.35
N ILE A 48 -0.46 -8.36 -8.16
CA ILE A 48 0.85 -8.01 -7.61
C ILE A 48 1.89 -8.99 -8.17
N ARG A 49 2.98 -8.44 -8.71
CA ARG A 49 4.09 -9.22 -9.30
C ARG A 49 5.40 -8.44 -9.17
N GLY A 50 6.49 -9.15 -8.87
CA GLY A 50 7.80 -8.53 -8.71
C GLY A 50 8.12 -8.26 -7.25
N ARG A 51 8.54 -7.03 -6.93
CA ARG A 51 9.13 -6.70 -5.63
C ARG A 51 8.08 -6.31 -4.60
N ILE A 52 8.29 -6.75 -3.36
CA ILE A 52 7.58 -6.26 -2.17
C ILE A 52 8.54 -5.37 -1.38
N LEU A 53 8.14 -4.13 -1.14
CA LEU A 53 8.96 -3.10 -0.52
C LEU A 53 8.25 -2.57 0.72
N SER A 54 9.00 -2.04 1.68
CA SER A 54 8.45 -1.31 2.81
C SER A 54 8.99 0.11 2.84
N GLY A 55 8.18 1.05 3.34
CA GLY A 55 8.54 2.46 3.48
C GLY A 55 7.62 3.19 4.45
N VAL A 56 7.98 4.42 4.79
CA VAL A 56 7.23 5.25 5.73
C VAL A 56 6.33 6.21 4.96
N VAL A 57 5.08 6.38 5.37
CA VAL A 57 4.15 7.34 4.74
C VAL A 57 4.57 8.76 5.07
N THR A 58 4.82 9.58 4.04
CA THR A 58 5.23 10.99 4.23
C THR A 58 4.12 11.96 3.88
N LYS A 59 3.39 11.72 2.78
CA LYS A 59 2.35 12.62 2.28
C LYS A 59 1.09 11.83 1.94
N MET A 60 -0.06 12.35 2.36
CA MET A 60 -1.39 11.81 2.08
C MET A 60 -2.33 12.87 1.48
N LYS A 61 -1.82 13.70 0.56
CA LYS A 61 -2.57 14.85 0.03
C LYS A 61 -3.44 14.52 -1.19
N MET A 62 -3.15 13.43 -1.90
CA MET A 62 -3.84 13.07 -3.13
C MET A 62 -4.94 12.04 -2.85
N HIS A 63 -6.03 12.08 -3.64
CA HIS A 63 -7.09 11.10 -3.53
C HIS A 63 -6.58 9.71 -3.93
N ARG A 64 -6.72 8.73 -3.01
CA ARG A 64 -6.33 7.31 -3.20
C ARG A 64 -4.86 7.09 -3.59
N THR A 65 -3.97 8.05 -3.36
CA THR A 65 -2.53 7.89 -3.59
C THR A 65 -1.75 8.53 -2.45
N ILE A 66 -0.78 7.79 -1.92
CA ILE A 66 0.15 8.25 -0.89
C ILE A 66 1.57 8.31 -1.45
N VAL A 67 2.41 9.15 -0.85
CA VAL A 67 3.85 9.16 -1.13
C VAL A 67 4.56 8.53 0.06
N ILE A 68 5.32 7.47 -0.22
CA ILE A 68 6.18 6.82 0.77
C ILE A 68 7.63 7.27 0.58
N HIS A 69 8.32 7.42 1.71
CA HIS A 69 9.75 7.63 1.78
C HIS A 69 10.44 6.28 2.01
N ARG A 70 11.47 6.01 1.22
CA ARG A 70 12.35 4.86 1.43
C ARG A 70 13.77 5.34 1.61
N ASP A 71 14.22 5.31 2.85
CA ASP A 71 15.62 5.49 3.21
C ASP A 71 16.41 4.22 2.86
N TYR A 72 17.56 4.38 2.21
CA TYR A 72 18.52 3.31 1.99
C TYR A 72 19.94 3.86 2.12
N LEU A 73 20.85 3.00 2.52
CA LEU A 73 22.27 3.33 2.62
C LEU A 73 22.95 2.93 1.31
N HIS A 74 23.66 3.87 0.71
CA HIS A 74 24.49 3.61 -0.46
C HIS A 74 25.95 3.55 -0.03
N TYR A 75 26.63 2.45 -0.36
CA TYR A 75 28.02 2.23 0.06
C TYR A 75 28.99 2.82 -0.98
N ILE A 76 29.89 3.69 -0.53
CA ILE A 76 30.90 4.31 -1.38
C ILE A 76 32.23 3.57 -1.17
N GLN A 77 32.59 2.73 -2.13
CA GLN A 77 33.78 1.86 -2.07
C GLN A 77 35.09 2.65 -1.91
N LYS A 78 35.22 3.81 -2.56
CA LYS A 78 36.44 4.65 -2.46
C LYS A 78 36.76 5.09 -1.02
N TYR A 79 35.73 5.34 -0.21
CA TYR A 79 35.89 5.90 1.14
C TYR A 79 35.58 4.88 2.24
N ASN A 80 35.19 3.65 1.88
CA ASN A 80 34.68 2.63 2.81
C ASN A 80 33.63 3.18 3.79
N ARG A 81 32.75 4.06 3.31
CA ARG A 81 31.70 4.75 4.09
C ARG A 81 30.36 4.64 3.37
N SER A 82 29.28 4.69 4.14
CA SER A 82 27.90 4.68 3.60
C SER A 82 27.29 6.07 3.67
N GLU A 83 26.64 6.50 2.59
CA GLU A 83 25.80 7.70 2.57
C GLU A 83 24.33 7.33 2.73
N LYS A 84 23.57 8.17 3.44
CA LYS A 84 22.14 7.98 3.62
C LYS A 84 21.39 8.67 2.49
N LEU A 85 20.73 7.88 1.64
CA LEU A 85 19.90 8.36 0.53
C LEU A 85 18.44 8.03 0.78
N HIS A 86 17.58 8.71 0.03
CA HIS A 86 16.16 8.43 0.05
C HIS A 86 15.54 8.51 -1.35
N LYS A 87 14.47 7.75 -1.52
CA LYS A 87 13.60 7.83 -2.71
C LYS A 87 12.16 7.99 -2.28
N ASN A 88 11.49 8.94 -2.93
CA ASN A 88 10.05 9.14 -2.81
C ASN A 88 9.34 8.31 -3.88
N MET A 89 8.33 7.55 -3.47
CA MET A 89 7.55 6.72 -4.38
C MET A 89 6.05 6.98 -4.18
N SER A 90 5.33 7.16 -5.28
CA SER A 90 3.88 7.29 -5.27
C SER A 90 3.23 5.91 -5.32
N VAL A 91 2.31 5.66 -4.39
CA VAL A 91 1.69 4.35 -4.17
C VAL A 91 0.19 4.51 -4.11
N HIS A 92 -0.54 3.62 -4.78
CA HIS A 92 -2.00 3.58 -4.72
C HIS A 92 -2.45 3.11 -3.34
N LEU A 93 -3.27 3.92 -2.68
CA LEU A 93 -3.92 3.59 -1.42
C LEU A 93 -5.35 3.16 -1.72
N SER A 94 -5.58 1.86 -1.62
CA SER A 94 -6.92 1.29 -1.72
C SER A 94 -7.80 1.82 -0.59
N PRO A 95 -9.09 2.11 -0.84
CA PRO A 95 -10.06 2.51 0.19
C PRO A 95 -10.28 1.43 1.27
N CYS A 96 -9.74 0.22 1.08
CA CYS A 96 -9.67 -0.81 2.12
C CYS A 96 -8.91 -0.33 3.37
N PHE A 97 -7.94 0.56 3.22
CA PHE A 97 -7.13 1.08 4.32
C PHE A 97 -7.58 2.50 4.67
N ARG A 98 -8.48 2.63 5.66
CA ARG A 98 -8.99 3.95 6.11
C ARG A 98 -8.13 4.56 7.20
N ASP A 99 -7.59 3.73 8.08
CA ASP A 99 -6.84 4.18 9.25
C ASP A 99 -5.36 4.33 8.94
N VAL A 100 -4.98 5.08 7.90
CA VAL A 100 -3.57 5.34 7.56
C VAL A 100 -3.21 6.76 7.97
N GLN A 101 -2.08 6.91 8.65
CA GLN A 101 -1.56 8.20 9.09
C GLN A 101 -0.13 8.41 8.56
N ILE A 102 0.30 9.68 8.53
CA ILE A 102 1.68 10.03 8.21
C ILE A 102 2.59 9.45 9.31
N GLY A 103 3.68 8.81 8.91
CA GLY A 103 4.61 8.12 9.81
C GLY A 103 4.34 6.62 9.97
N ASP A 104 3.22 6.09 9.46
CA ASP A 104 2.98 4.64 9.45
C ASP A 104 3.96 3.92 8.51
N ILE A 105 4.30 2.68 8.84
CA ILE A 105 5.12 1.80 8.00
C ILE A 105 4.19 1.02 7.09
N VAL A 106 4.40 1.11 5.79
CA VAL A 106 3.53 0.47 4.79
C VAL A 106 4.34 -0.50 3.95
N THR A 107 3.78 -1.69 3.78
CA THR A 107 4.26 -2.70 2.83
C THR A 107 3.53 -2.54 1.51
N VAL A 108 4.29 -2.37 0.45
CA VAL A 108 3.81 -2.10 -0.90
C VAL A 108 4.27 -3.18 -1.86
N GLY A 109 3.39 -3.58 -2.78
CA GLY A 109 3.67 -4.56 -3.81
C GLY A 109 3.77 -3.89 -5.18
N GLU A 110 4.75 -4.30 -5.96
CA GLU A 110 4.87 -3.94 -7.37
C GLU A 110 3.73 -4.58 -8.19
N GLY A 111 3.26 -3.86 -9.20
CA GLY A 111 2.24 -4.35 -10.12
C GLY A 111 2.44 -3.77 -11.51
N ARG A 112 1.39 -3.89 -12.35
CA ARG A 112 1.37 -3.12 -13.60
C ARG A 112 1.25 -1.61 -13.30
N PRO A 113 1.75 -0.73 -14.18
CA PRO A 113 1.53 0.71 -14.04
C PRO A 113 0.02 1.03 -13.95
N LEU A 114 -0.38 1.76 -12.90
CA LEU A 114 -1.77 2.21 -12.68
C LEU A 114 -1.99 3.68 -13.08
N SER A 115 -0.89 4.43 -13.17
CA SER A 115 -0.80 5.80 -13.67
C SER A 115 0.65 6.07 -14.09
N LYS A 116 0.96 7.31 -14.51
CA LYS A 116 2.32 7.73 -14.88
C LYS A 116 3.35 7.48 -13.78
N THR A 117 2.98 7.64 -12.51
CA THR A 117 3.91 7.55 -11.38
C THR A 117 3.58 6.42 -10.40
N VAL A 118 2.36 5.87 -10.46
CA VAL A 118 1.89 4.85 -9.53
C VAL A 118 2.07 3.46 -10.13
N LEU A 119 3.11 2.78 -9.66
CA LEU A 119 3.48 1.41 -10.04
C LEU A 119 3.26 0.41 -8.90
N PHE A 120 3.09 0.92 -7.68
CA PHE A 120 2.99 0.14 -6.46
C PHE A 120 1.61 0.29 -5.82
N ASN A 121 1.15 -0.77 -5.15
CA ASN A 121 -0.08 -0.78 -4.35
C ASN A 121 0.23 -1.07 -2.89
N VAL A 122 -0.53 -0.47 -1.98
CA VAL A 122 -0.49 -0.82 -0.56
C VAL A 122 -1.09 -2.21 -0.32
N LEU A 123 -0.33 -3.06 0.38
CA LEU A 123 -0.76 -4.41 0.78
C LEU A 123 -1.05 -4.51 2.28
N LYS A 124 -0.24 -3.84 3.10
CA LYS A 124 -0.34 -3.91 4.55
C LYS A 124 0.14 -2.61 5.17
N VAL A 125 -0.56 -2.19 6.22
CA VAL A 125 -0.19 -1.02 7.01
C VAL A 125 0.18 -1.53 8.40
N THR A 126 1.40 -1.21 8.82
CA THR A 126 1.94 -1.51 10.14
C THR A 126 2.03 -0.20 10.91
N LYS A 127 1.25 -0.10 11.99
CA LYS A 127 1.26 1.08 12.85
C LYS A 127 2.62 1.22 13.52
N ALA A 128 3.20 2.41 13.46
CA ALA A 128 4.46 2.68 14.12
C ALA A 128 4.27 2.62 15.64
N ALA A 129 5.06 1.80 16.33
CA ALA A 129 4.95 1.60 17.78
C ALA A 129 5.38 2.83 18.61
N GLY A 130 6.06 3.81 17.99
CA GLY A 130 6.70 4.93 18.68
C GLY A 130 5.84 6.18 18.88
N THR A 131 4.72 6.31 18.17
CA THR A 131 3.74 7.38 18.44
C THR A 131 2.90 6.95 19.62
N LYS A 132 3.41 7.22 20.84
CA LYS A 132 2.57 7.27 22.05
C LYS A 132 1.30 8.03 21.65
N LYS A 133 0.11 7.46 21.89
CA LYS A 133 -1.17 8.11 21.61
C LYS A 133 -1.11 9.49 22.29
N GLN A 134 -0.79 10.54 21.53
CA GLN A 134 -0.81 11.88 22.04
C GLN A 134 -2.26 12.16 22.39
N PHE A 135 -2.48 12.62 23.61
CA PHE A 135 -3.80 13.02 24.07
C PHE A 135 -4.30 14.10 23.11
N GLN A 136 -5.27 13.76 22.25
CA GLN A 136 -5.90 14.76 21.40
C GLN A 136 -6.73 15.64 22.32
N LYS A 137 -6.43 16.96 22.37
CA LYS A 137 -7.31 17.91 23.06
C LYS A 137 -8.66 17.88 22.34
N PHE A 138 -9.69 17.51 23.09
CA PHE A 138 -11.09 17.54 22.67
C PHE A 138 -11.52 18.95 22.29
#